data_AF-A0A1J4KTB3-F1
#
_entry.id   AF-A0A1J4KTB3-F1
#
_cell.length_a   1.000
_cell.length_b   1.000
_cell.length_c   1.000
_cell.angle_alpha   90.00
_cell.angle_beta   90.00
_cell.angle_gamma   90.00
#
_symmetry.space_group_name_H-M   'P 1'
#
loop_
_entity.id
_entity.type
_entity.pdbx_description
1 polymer ?
#
loop_
_entity_poly.entity_id
_entity_poly.type
_entity_poly.pdbx_seq_one_letter_code
_entity_poly.pdbx_strand_id
1 'polypeptide(L)'
;MHEKNLFHRDIKPENCMIDSETFDLKLVDFGSTRETQSKEPYTEYVSTRWYRAPECILTSGSYDKSVDEWAVGCILYELLTARPLFPGKHEIDQINKIHNIVGTPDRELLSFFRNNPNPQITFTFPRREAQDFKTLIPTISTDTADLLKKLLIYDPNNRLSAKEALLHPAFELIHYLHDQWISSGASDRFSIYVRNSMSQEKEISKCGVPKPIKQIKQPIVVAPLANKPNHNTVSAPNKGKINKNVRVLNLGTWARKKHQQQQKQQQQQQQQQQQKSLPRYQFHNFAKKAPFFLSSRPPKLLV
;
A
#
# COMPACT_ATOMS: atom_id res chain seq x y z
N MET A 1 13.72 -4.21 12.09
CA MET A 1 13.96 -5.22 11.02
C MET A 1 15.00 -4.71 10.03
N HIS A 2 14.75 -3.59 9.36
CA HIS A 2 15.69 -3.01 8.39
C HIS A 2 17.09 -2.70 8.94
N GLU A 3 17.20 -2.22 10.18
CA GLU A 3 18.51 -1.99 10.83
C GLU A 3 19.34 -3.28 10.97
N LYS A 4 18.71 -4.45 10.98
CA LYS A 4 19.37 -5.76 11.01
C LYS A 4 19.68 -6.31 9.61
N ASN A 5 19.66 -5.47 8.58
CA ASN A 5 19.84 -5.86 7.19
C ASN A 5 18.83 -6.88 6.65
N LEU A 6 17.66 -6.96 7.28
CA LEU A 6 16.55 -7.82 6.85
C LEU A 6 15.41 -6.98 6.28
N PHE A 7 14.72 -7.50 5.29
CA PHE A 7 13.48 -6.91 4.75
C PHE A 7 12.47 -8.00 4.44
N HIS A 8 11.20 -7.70 4.69
CA HIS A 8 10.13 -8.69 4.76
C HIS A 8 9.72 -9.18 3.38
N ARG A 9 9.67 -8.26 2.41
CA ARG A 9 9.26 -8.53 1.02
C ARG A 9 7.84 -9.06 0.90
N ASP A 10 6.99 -8.90 1.90
CA ASP A 10 5.60 -9.35 1.80
C ASP A 10 4.71 -8.60 2.80
N ILE A 11 4.97 -7.30 2.94
CA ILE A 11 4.14 -6.44 3.76
C ILE A 11 2.81 -6.25 3.03
N LYS A 12 1.74 -6.70 3.68
CA LYS A 12 0.36 -6.60 3.20
C LYS A 12 -0.58 -6.69 4.41
N PRO A 13 -1.83 -6.22 4.31
CA PRO A 13 -2.76 -6.21 5.44
C PRO A 13 -2.93 -7.58 6.11
N GLU A 14 -2.87 -8.68 5.36
CA GLU A 14 -3.00 -10.04 5.87
C GLU A 14 -1.83 -10.46 6.77
N ASN A 15 -0.66 -9.86 6.56
CA ASN A 15 0.56 -10.11 7.34
C ASN A 15 0.73 -9.09 8.49
N CYS A 16 -0.23 -8.19 8.68
CA CYS A 16 -0.30 -7.27 9.82
C CYS A 16 -1.39 -7.74 10.79
N MET A 17 -1.02 -8.61 11.73
CA MET A 17 -1.97 -9.11 12.73
C MET A 17 -2.22 -8.06 13.80
N ILE A 18 -3.48 -7.93 14.21
CA ILE A 18 -3.91 -7.05 15.29
C ILE A 18 -4.49 -7.91 16.39
N ASP A 19 -3.95 -7.77 17.59
CA ASP A 19 -4.52 -8.37 18.79
C ASP A 19 -5.82 -7.64 19.17
N SER A 20 -6.92 -8.38 19.36
CA SER A 20 -8.25 -7.77 19.55
C SER A 20 -8.45 -7.11 20.90
N GLU A 21 -7.66 -7.49 21.90
CA GLU A 21 -7.79 -6.98 23.27
C GLU A 21 -6.86 -5.79 23.48
N THR A 22 -5.62 -5.92 23.01
CA THR A 22 -4.57 -4.92 23.19
C THR A 22 -4.51 -3.91 22.04
N PHE A 23 -5.03 -4.24 20.86
CA PHE A 23 -4.86 -3.47 19.62
C PHE A 23 -3.40 -3.34 19.16
N ASP A 24 -2.51 -4.19 19.65
CA ASP A 24 -1.14 -4.24 19.18
C ASP A 24 -1.08 -4.79 17.76
N LEU A 25 -0.33 -4.11 16.90
CA LEU A 25 0.00 -4.59 15.56
C LEU A 25 1.31 -5.37 15.59
N LYS A 26 1.31 -6.58 15.02
CA LYS A 26 2.49 -7.41 14.84
C LYS A 26 2.60 -7.85 13.38
N LEU A 27 3.79 -7.68 12.81
CA LEU A 27 4.11 -8.22 11.49
C LEU A 27 4.36 -9.73 11.62
N VAL A 28 3.81 -10.51 10.69
CA VAL A 28 3.92 -11.98 10.66
C VAL A 28 4.28 -12.47 9.26
N ASP A 29 4.53 -13.78 9.12
CA ASP A 29 4.88 -14.43 7.85
C ASP A 29 6.22 -13.97 7.25
N PHE A 30 7.29 -14.27 7.99
CA PHE A 30 8.67 -13.99 7.57
C PHE A 30 9.22 -15.00 6.54
N GLY A 31 8.40 -15.90 5.97
CA GLY A 31 8.87 -16.91 5.00
C GLY A 31 9.49 -16.30 3.74
N SER A 32 9.06 -15.09 3.40
CA SER A 32 9.61 -14.29 2.30
C SER A 32 10.77 -13.40 2.71
N THR A 33 11.18 -13.33 3.98
CA THR A 33 12.23 -12.40 4.42
C THR A 33 13.59 -12.75 3.83
N ARG A 34 14.39 -11.74 3.48
CA ARG A 34 15.77 -11.91 2.99
C ARG A 34 16.71 -10.89 3.62
N GLU A 35 18.00 -11.23 3.60
CA GLU A 35 19.07 -10.32 3.96
C GLU A 35 19.50 -9.49 2.74
N THR A 36 19.76 -8.20 2.94
CA THR A 36 20.16 -7.26 1.89
C THR A 36 21.47 -7.64 1.19
N GLN A 37 22.33 -8.42 1.86
CA GLN A 37 23.62 -8.89 1.33
C GLN A 37 23.55 -10.27 0.65
N SER A 38 22.37 -10.90 0.61
CA SER A 38 22.27 -12.20 -0.07
C SER A 38 22.39 -12.04 -1.59
N LYS A 39 23.08 -12.97 -2.24
CA LYS A 39 23.41 -12.89 -3.67
C LYS A 39 22.13 -12.77 -4.50
N GLU A 40 22.05 -11.69 -5.29
CA GLU A 40 21.07 -11.57 -6.36
C GLU A 40 21.26 -12.70 -7.39
N PRO A 41 20.19 -13.14 -8.08
CA PRO A 41 18.81 -12.65 -7.98
C PRO A 41 18.03 -13.32 -6.85
N TYR A 42 17.18 -12.53 -6.19
CA TYR A 42 16.21 -13.10 -5.27
C TYR A 42 15.21 -14.01 -6.00
N THR A 43 14.87 -15.16 -5.40
CA THR A 43 13.82 -16.08 -5.93
C THR A 43 12.54 -15.33 -6.28
N GLU A 44 11.85 -15.78 -7.34
CA GLU A 44 10.60 -15.20 -7.83
C GLU A 44 9.68 -14.80 -6.66
N TYR A 45 9.23 -13.55 -6.67
CA TYR A 45 8.40 -13.00 -5.62
C TYR A 45 7.01 -13.63 -5.72
N VAL A 46 6.68 -14.57 -4.82
CA VAL A 46 5.38 -15.26 -4.77
C VAL A 46 4.50 -14.60 -3.71
N SER A 47 3.91 -13.44 -4.02
CA SER A 47 2.87 -12.84 -3.18
C SER A 47 1.88 -11.98 -3.96
N THR A 48 0.80 -11.55 -3.29
CA THR A 48 -0.20 -10.59 -3.75
C THR A 48 0.47 -9.37 -4.39
N ARG A 49 0.24 -9.20 -5.70
CA ARG A 49 0.92 -8.18 -6.52
C ARG A 49 0.62 -6.74 -6.12
N TRP A 50 -0.48 -6.50 -5.42
CA TRP A 50 -1.02 -5.15 -5.18
C TRP A 50 -0.12 -4.25 -4.34
N TYR A 51 0.77 -4.85 -3.53
CA TYR A 51 1.69 -4.14 -2.63
C TYR A 51 3.14 -4.17 -3.14
N ARG A 52 3.39 -4.72 -4.34
CA ARG A 52 4.74 -4.76 -4.92
C ARG A 52 5.17 -3.39 -5.41
N ALA A 53 6.40 -3.02 -5.08
CA ALA A 53 7.06 -1.83 -5.60
C ALA A 53 7.37 -1.96 -7.10
N PRO A 54 7.56 -0.85 -7.83
CA PRO A 54 7.87 -0.87 -9.27
C PRO A 54 9.10 -1.72 -9.59
N GLU A 55 10.16 -1.59 -8.80
CA GLU A 55 11.42 -2.32 -8.96
C GLU A 55 11.23 -3.84 -8.83
N CYS A 56 10.36 -4.31 -7.94
CA CYS A 56 10.04 -5.74 -7.81
C CYS A 56 9.35 -6.33 -9.06
N ILE A 57 8.76 -5.47 -9.90
CA ILE A 57 8.03 -5.88 -11.09
C ILE A 57 8.91 -5.68 -12.32
N LEU A 58 9.67 -4.59 -12.37
CA LEU A 58 10.50 -4.21 -13.50
C LEU A 58 11.86 -4.89 -13.54
N THR A 59 12.38 -5.40 -12.41
CA THR A 59 13.68 -6.06 -12.38
C THR A 59 13.60 -7.56 -12.17
N SER A 60 14.65 -8.28 -12.60
CA SER A 60 14.83 -9.70 -12.29
C SER A 60 15.55 -9.88 -10.94
N GLY A 61 14.90 -9.44 -9.86
CA GLY A 61 15.39 -9.71 -8.49
C GLY A 61 16.44 -8.71 -7.96
N SER A 62 16.51 -7.50 -8.51
CA SER A 62 17.34 -6.41 -8.00
C SER A 62 16.47 -5.39 -7.26
N TYR A 63 16.45 -5.48 -5.94
CA TYR A 63 15.69 -4.61 -5.05
C TYR A 63 16.15 -4.78 -3.58
N ASP A 64 15.78 -3.85 -2.71
CA ASP A 64 16.27 -3.79 -1.33
C ASP A 64 15.14 -3.59 -0.30
N LYS A 65 15.48 -3.07 0.89
CA LYS A 65 14.53 -2.83 1.98
C LYS A 65 13.46 -1.80 1.64
N SER A 66 13.70 -0.91 0.68
CA SER A 66 12.76 0.15 0.29
C SER A 66 11.44 -0.42 -0.24
N VAL A 67 11.41 -1.68 -0.71
CA VAL A 67 10.18 -2.34 -1.18
C VAL A 67 9.14 -2.48 -0.08
N ASP A 68 9.58 -2.62 1.17
CA ASP A 68 8.69 -2.69 2.34
C ASP A 68 8.03 -1.33 2.59
N GLU A 69 8.74 -0.22 2.36
CA GLU A 69 8.21 1.15 2.54
C GLU A 69 7.14 1.48 1.50
N TRP A 70 7.34 1.02 0.25
CA TRP A 70 6.31 1.11 -0.77
C TRP A 70 5.03 0.37 -0.35
N ALA A 71 5.18 -0.84 0.17
CA ALA A 71 4.07 -1.63 0.65
C ALA A 71 3.35 -0.97 1.83
N VAL A 72 4.09 -0.35 2.77
CA VAL A 72 3.52 0.48 3.84
C VAL A 72 2.73 1.66 3.27
N GLY A 73 3.23 2.35 2.24
CA GLY A 73 2.48 3.41 1.55
C GLY A 73 1.17 2.91 0.93
N CYS A 74 1.19 1.72 0.32
CA CYS A 74 -0.01 1.07 -0.21
C CYS A 74 -1.03 0.73 0.90
N ILE A 75 -0.56 0.19 2.03
CA ILE A 75 -1.41 -0.11 3.20
C ILE A 75 -2.00 1.18 3.79
N LEU A 76 -1.20 2.23 3.94
CA LEU A 76 -1.66 3.52 4.48
C LEU A 76 -2.79 4.11 3.62
N TYR A 77 -2.63 4.11 2.29
CA TYR A 77 -3.70 4.51 1.38
C TYR A 77 -4.95 3.65 1.59
N GLU A 78 -4.77 2.34 1.71
CA GLU A 78 -5.88 1.40 1.88
C GLU A 78 -6.63 1.60 3.20
N LEU A 79 -5.91 1.88 4.30
CA LEU A 79 -6.52 2.20 5.59
C LEU A 79 -7.38 3.47 5.51
N LEU A 80 -6.95 4.47 4.74
CA LEU A 80 -7.66 5.74 4.58
C LEU A 80 -8.90 5.63 3.66
N THR A 81 -8.90 4.69 2.71
CA THR A 81 -9.91 4.62 1.64
C THR A 81 -10.75 3.35 1.66
N ALA A 82 -10.34 2.36 2.45
CA ALA A 82 -10.86 0.99 2.45
C ALA A 82 -10.75 0.29 1.08
N ARG A 83 -9.88 0.77 0.19
CA ARG A 83 -9.70 0.27 -1.19
C ARG A 83 -8.21 0.10 -1.51
N PRO A 84 -7.81 -1.01 -2.17
CA PRO A 84 -6.42 -1.21 -2.55
C PRO A 84 -6.00 -0.13 -3.56
N LEU A 85 -4.79 0.41 -3.39
CA LEU A 85 -4.27 1.47 -4.26
C LEU A 85 -4.00 0.96 -5.69
N PHE A 86 -3.36 -0.20 -5.82
CA PHE A 86 -2.94 -0.77 -7.10
C PHE A 86 -3.46 -2.21 -7.29
N PRO A 87 -4.76 -2.42 -7.56
CA PRO A 87 -5.31 -3.77 -7.73
C PRO A 87 -5.02 -4.35 -9.13
N GLY A 88 -3.75 -4.61 -9.47
CA GLY A 88 -3.33 -5.14 -10.77
C GLY A 88 -3.63 -6.62 -10.96
N LYS A 89 -4.11 -6.97 -12.16
CA LYS A 89 -4.43 -8.36 -12.57
C LYS A 89 -3.18 -9.16 -12.96
N HIS A 90 -2.21 -8.50 -13.58
CA HIS A 90 -0.92 -9.04 -14.00
C HIS A 90 0.12 -7.92 -13.97
N GLU A 91 1.39 -8.22 -14.26
CA GLU A 91 2.51 -7.28 -14.08
C GLU A 91 2.36 -5.99 -14.86
N ILE A 92 1.99 -6.09 -16.15
CA ILE A 92 1.75 -4.91 -17.01
C ILE A 92 0.58 -4.07 -16.49
N ASP A 93 -0.50 -4.68 -16.00
CA ASP A 93 -1.64 -3.95 -15.44
C ASP A 93 -1.27 -3.29 -14.10
N GLN A 94 -0.46 -3.95 -13.28
CA GLN A 94 0.07 -3.38 -12.04
C GLN A 94 0.91 -2.13 -12.32
N ILE A 95 1.87 -2.20 -13.25
CA ILE A 95 2.68 -1.04 -13.65
C ILE A 95 1.81 0.09 -14.19
N ASN A 96 0.82 -0.22 -15.02
CA ASN A 96 -0.11 0.79 -15.52
C ASN A 96 -0.88 1.48 -14.39
N LYS A 97 -1.31 0.74 -13.36
CA LYS A 97 -1.99 1.32 -12.19
C LYS A 97 -1.04 2.20 -11.38
N ILE A 98 0.21 1.79 -11.23
CA ILE A 98 1.26 2.60 -10.60
C ILE A 98 1.44 3.92 -11.36
N HIS A 99 1.67 3.87 -12.67
CA HIS A 99 1.87 5.07 -13.49
C HIS A 99 0.66 5.99 -13.52
N ASN A 100 -0.56 5.48 -13.33
CA ASN A 100 -1.76 6.32 -13.24
C ASN A 100 -1.79 7.20 -12.00
N ILE A 101 -1.08 6.85 -10.94
CA ILE A 101 -1.08 7.58 -9.66
C ILE A 101 0.25 8.29 -9.45
N VAL A 102 1.37 7.57 -9.56
CA VAL A 102 2.72 8.10 -9.27
C VAL A 102 3.33 8.77 -10.50
N GLY A 103 2.73 8.61 -11.68
CA GLY A 103 3.28 9.09 -12.94
C GLY A 103 4.30 8.11 -13.55
N THR A 104 4.71 8.40 -14.78
CA THR A 104 5.72 7.60 -15.48
C THR A 104 7.11 8.17 -15.13
N PRO A 105 8.06 7.33 -14.70
CA PRO A 105 9.44 7.78 -14.44
C PRO A 105 10.08 8.35 -15.71
N ASP A 106 11.09 9.20 -15.53
CA ASP A 106 11.90 9.68 -16.64
C ASP A 106 12.74 8.55 -17.28
N ARG A 107 13.40 8.89 -18.39
CA ARG A 107 14.20 7.91 -19.16
C ARG A 107 15.44 7.46 -18.40
N GLU A 108 16.00 8.31 -17.55
CA GLU A 108 17.20 8.04 -16.78
C GLU A 108 16.89 6.99 -15.72
N LEU A 109 15.82 7.21 -14.94
CA LEU A 109 15.34 6.25 -13.95
C LEU A 109 14.93 4.92 -14.58
N LEU A 110 14.26 4.93 -15.74
CA LEU A 110 13.93 3.71 -16.48
C LEU A 110 15.16 2.95 -16.97
N SER A 111 16.26 3.65 -17.27
CA SER A 111 17.49 3.01 -17.74
C SER A 111 18.15 2.16 -16.65
N PHE A 112 18.05 2.54 -15.37
CA PHE A 112 18.54 1.72 -14.27
C PHE A 112 17.83 0.37 -14.21
N PHE A 113 16.51 0.31 -14.41
CA PHE A 113 15.78 -0.95 -14.43
C PHE A 113 16.11 -1.82 -15.65
N ARG A 114 16.54 -1.21 -16.77
CA ARG A 114 16.97 -1.94 -17.97
C ARG A 114 18.30 -2.67 -17.78
N ASN A 115 19.10 -2.32 -16.77
CA ASN A 115 20.34 -3.02 -16.47
C ASN A 115 20.08 -4.43 -15.90
N ASN A 116 18.95 -4.63 -15.22
CA ASN A 116 18.50 -5.94 -14.78
C ASN A 116 17.01 -6.13 -15.12
N PRO A 117 16.65 -6.24 -16.41
CA PRO A 117 15.27 -6.14 -16.84
C PRO A 117 14.48 -7.42 -16.50
N ASN A 118 13.21 -7.26 -16.14
CA ASN A 118 12.25 -8.34 -16.23
C ASN A 118 11.96 -8.62 -17.73
N PRO A 119 12.27 -9.80 -18.27
CA PRO A 119 12.12 -10.11 -19.69
C PRO A 119 10.67 -10.09 -20.18
N GLN A 120 9.68 -10.13 -19.26
CA GLN A 120 8.25 -10.11 -19.60
C GLN A 120 7.71 -8.69 -19.84
N ILE A 121 8.50 -7.64 -19.58
CA ILE A 121 8.03 -6.25 -19.61
C ILE A 121 8.83 -5.41 -20.60
N THR A 122 8.12 -4.76 -21.53
CA THR A 122 8.70 -3.75 -22.40
C THR A 122 8.81 -2.42 -21.66
N PHE A 123 9.98 -1.79 -21.66
CA PHE A 123 10.22 -0.48 -21.03
C PHE A 123 9.79 0.72 -21.88
N THR A 124 8.67 0.57 -22.57
CA THR A 124 8.06 1.61 -23.41
C THR A 124 6.68 1.91 -22.83
N PHE A 125 6.60 3.00 -22.05
CA PHE A 125 5.39 3.40 -21.35
C PHE A 125 4.92 4.76 -21.84
N PRO A 126 3.60 5.00 -21.98
CA PRO A 126 3.09 6.33 -22.23
C PRO A 126 3.44 7.26 -21.06
N ARG A 127 3.74 8.53 -21.36
CA ARG A 127 4.00 9.54 -20.33
C ARG A 127 2.72 9.82 -19.55
N ARG A 128 2.80 9.82 -18.23
CA ARG A 128 1.72 10.19 -17.30
C ARG A 128 2.30 11.06 -16.19
N GLU A 129 1.53 12.06 -15.80
CA GLU A 129 1.87 12.94 -14.68
C GLU A 129 1.37 12.34 -13.36
N ALA A 130 2.09 12.62 -12.27
CA ALA A 130 1.71 12.18 -10.94
C ALA A 130 0.42 12.87 -10.50
N GLN A 131 -0.46 12.13 -9.83
CA GLN A 131 -1.67 12.67 -9.23
C GLN A 131 -1.40 13.21 -7.83
N ASP A 132 -2.16 14.23 -7.43
CA ASP A 132 -2.15 14.69 -6.05
C ASP A 132 -3.04 13.80 -5.17
N PHE A 133 -2.49 13.22 -4.10
CA PHE A 133 -3.25 12.41 -3.14
C PHE A 133 -4.39 13.19 -2.47
N LYS A 134 -4.33 14.52 -2.40
CA LYS A 134 -5.47 15.34 -1.96
C LYS A 134 -6.66 15.31 -2.92
N THR A 135 -6.42 15.07 -4.21
CA THR A 135 -7.49 14.87 -5.20
C THR A 135 -8.10 13.48 -5.06
N LEU A 136 -7.26 12.47 -4.80
CA LEU A 136 -7.68 11.08 -4.61
C LEU A 136 -8.41 10.85 -3.28
N ILE A 137 -7.98 11.55 -2.23
CA ILE A 137 -8.52 11.46 -0.87
C ILE A 137 -8.80 12.89 -0.38
N PRO A 138 -9.95 13.49 -0.71
CA PRO A 138 -10.24 14.89 -0.35
C PRO A 138 -10.19 15.21 1.15
N THR A 139 -10.33 14.19 2.00
CA THR A 139 -10.32 14.33 3.47
C THR A 139 -8.96 14.13 4.10
N ILE A 140 -7.92 13.83 3.33
CA ILE A 140 -6.57 13.57 3.86
C ILE A 140 -5.94 14.88 4.40
N SER A 141 -5.17 14.78 5.47
CA SER A 141 -4.35 15.90 5.95
C SER A 141 -3.20 16.19 4.98
N THR A 142 -2.63 17.39 5.05
CA THR A 142 -1.41 17.74 4.29
C THR A 142 -0.27 16.77 4.58
N ASP A 143 -0.06 16.47 5.86
CA ASP A 143 1.13 15.76 6.31
C ASP A 143 1.02 14.27 5.99
N THR A 144 -0.19 13.69 6.05
CA THR A 144 -0.41 12.30 5.61
C THR A 144 -0.34 12.17 4.09
N ALA A 145 -0.82 13.16 3.33
CA ALA A 145 -0.64 13.17 1.87
C ALA A 145 0.83 13.26 1.48
N ASP A 146 1.61 14.10 2.17
CA ASP A 146 3.05 14.24 1.95
C ASP A 146 3.81 12.95 2.33
N LEU A 147 3.45 12.31 3.45
CA LEU A 147 3.99 11.00 3.81
C LEU A 147 3.71 9.94 2.73
N LEU A 148 2.48 9.87 2.20
CA LEU A 148 2.14 8.97 1.09
C LEU A 148 2.99 9.24 -0.15
N LYS A 149 3.17 10.52 -0.52
CA LYS A 149 4.02 10.89 -1.66
C LYS A 149 5.44 10.38 -1.50
N LYS A 150 6.02 10.53 -0.30
CA LYS A 150 7.40 10.15 0.00
C LYS A 150 7.63 8.64 0.18
N LEU A 151 6.60 7.89 0.58
CA LEU A 151 6.63 6.42 0.61
C LEU A 151 6.38 5.81 -0.78
N LEU A 152 5.57 6.45 -1.62
CA LEU A 152 5.18 5.98 -2.95
C LEU A 152 5.99 6.66 -4.07
N ILE A 153 7.28 6.91 -3.83
CA ILE A 153 8.21 7.38 -4.85
C ILE A 153 8.67 6.20 -5.71
N TYR A 154 8.75 6.47 -7.03
CA TYR A 154 9.12 5.48 -8.03
C TYR A 154 10.58 5.02 -7.89
N ASP A 155 11.50 5.96 -7.69
CA ASP A 155 12.90 5.66 -7.41
C ASP A 155 13.05 5.14 -5.97
N PRO A 156 13.49 3.88 -5.77
CA PRO A 156 13.67 3.33 -4.43
C PRO A 156 14.68 4.11 -3.59
N ASN A 157 15.68 4.76 -4.20
CA ASN A 157 16.73 5.48 -3.47
C ASN A 157 16.23 6.80 -2.83
N ASN A 158 15.15 7.35 -3.37
CA ASN A 158 14.54 8.58 -2.89
C ASN A 158 13.37 8.32 -1.93
N ARG A 159 13.03 7.04 -1.69
CA ARG A 159 11.93 6.63 -0.82
C ARG A 159 12.35 6.77 0.64
N LEU A 160 11.47 7.31 1.48
CA LEU A 160 11.74 7.38 2.92
C LEU A 160 12.00 5.99 3.49
N SER A 161 13.02 5.87 4.33
CA SER A 161 13.19 4.70 5.19
C SER A 161 12.17 4.70 6.34
N ALA A 162 11.91 3.54 6.96
CA ALA A 162 11.07 3.43 8.15
C ALA A 162 11.45 4.44 9.25
N LYS A 163 12.76 4.64 9.46
CA LYS A 163 13.27 5.55 10.49
C LYS A 163 12.91 7.00 10.18
N GLU A 164 13.07 7.43 8.93
CA GLU A 164 12.73 8.79 8.52
C GLU A 164 11.21 9.00 8.46
N ALA A 165 10.46 7.99 8.02
CA ALA A 165 9.00 8.00 8.03
C ALA A 165 8.43 8.17 9.45
N LEU A 166 9.03 7.52 10.45
CA LEU A 166 8.63 7.69 11.85
C LEU A 166 8.86 9.12 12.36
N LEU A 167 9.83 9.85 11.84
CA LEU A 167 10.09 11.25 12.20
C LEU A 167 9.21 12.24 11.42
N HIS A 168 8.37 11.76 10.50
CA HIS A 168 7.52 12.61 9.68
C HIS A 168 6.45 13.33 10.52
N PRO A 169 6.10 14.60 10.20
CA PRO A 169 5.03 15.34 10.90
C PRO A 169 3.68 14.62 10.99
N ALA A 170 3.42 13.69 10.07
CA ALA A 170 2.24 12.83 10.11
C ALA A 170 2.12 11.98 11.39
N PHE A 171 3.22 11.74 12.10
CA PHE A 171 3.27 11.00 13.37
C PHE A 171 3.36 11.89 14.61
N GLU A 172 3.33 13.22 14.47
CA GLU A 172 3.49 14.17 15.60
C GLU A 172 2.50 13.91 16.74
N LEU A 173 1.22 13.66 16.42
CA LEU A 173 0.21 13.31 17.42
C LEU A 173 0.53 12.00 18.15
N ILE A 174 1.07 11.00 17.44
CA ILE A 174 1.42 9.71 18.04
C ILE A 174 2.62 9.89 18.98
N HIS A 175 3.62 10.66 18.59
CA HIS A 175 4.76 10.99 19.47
C HIS A 175 4.33 11.74 20.72
N TYR A 176 3.46 12.75 20.56
CA TYR A 176 2.89 13.47 21.69
C TYR A 176 2.17 12.52 22.65
N LEU A 177 1.29 11.65 22.14
CA LEU A 177 0.57 10.68 22.97
C LEU A 177 1.51 9.68 23.64
N HIS A 178 2.61 9.30 22.99
CA HIS A 178 3.63 8.40 23.55
C HIS A 178 4.32 9.04 24.75
N ASP A 179 4.70 10.31 24.65
CA ASP A 179 5.32 11.05 25.75
C ASP A 179 4.35 11.24 26.93
N GLN A 180 3.07 11.50 26.64
CA GLN A 180 2.03 11.58 27.68
C GLN A 180 1.80 10.22 28.36
N TRP A 181 1.77 9.13 27.59
CA TRP A 181 1.62 7.78 28.12
C TRP A 181 2.76 7.45 29.10
N ILE A 182 4.02 7.70 28.71
CA ILE A 182 5.19 7.52 29.58
C ILE A 182 5.08 8.39 30.83
N SER A 183 4.80 9.68 30.67
CA SER A 183 4.76 10.64 31.78
C SER A 183 3.65 10.35 32.78
N SER A 184 2.53 9.79 32.32
CA SER A 184 1.38 9.45 33.17
C SER A 184 1.61 8.22 34.06
N GLY A 185 2.64 7.42 33.77
CA GLY A 185 2.85 6.14 34.46
C GLY A 185 1.71 5.14 34.22
N ALA A 186 0.96 5.28 33.11
CA ALA A 186 -0.15 4.40 32.80
C ALA A 186 0.31 2.94 32.70
N SER A 187 -0.41 2.04 33.38
CA SER A 187 -0.15 0.60 33.34
C SER A 187 -0.62 -0.06 32.04
N ASP A 188 -1.58 0.57 31.36
CA ASP A 188 -2.16 0.05 30.13
C ASP A 188 -1.15 0.12 28.98
N ARG A 189 -1.33 -0.73 27.98
CA ARG A 189 -0.49 -0.69 26.77
C ARG A 189 -0.69 0.61 26.00
N PHE A 190 0.36 1.11 25.36
CA PHE A 190 0.31 2.36 24.59
C PHE A 190 -0.81 2.38 23.53
N SER A 191 -1.03 1.27 22.83
CA SER A 191 -2.11 1.05 21.87
C SER A 191 -3.51 1.29 22.46
N ILE A 192 -3.76 0.77 23.67
CA ILE A 192 -5.00 1.00 24.43
C ILE A 192 -5.10 2.47 24.84
N TYR A 193 -4.01 3.04 25.36
CA TYR A 193 -3.96 4.44 25.76
C TYR A 193 -4.33 5.38 24.61
N VAL A 194 -3.70 5.22 23.44
CA VAL A 194 -3.99 6.01 22.24
C VAL A 194 -5.46 5.89 21.83
N ARG A 195 -6.01 4.67 21.84
CA ARG A 195 -7.42 4.43 21.49
C ARG A 195 -8.37 5.17 22.43
N ASN A 196 -8.10 5.13 23.73
CA ASN A 196 -8.91 5.81 24.74
C ASN A 196 -8.83 7.33 24.56
N SER A 197 -7.64 7.88 24.39
CA SER A 197 -7.41 9.31 24.15
C SER A 197 -8.12 9.82 22.89
N MET A 198 -8.06 9.08 21.78
CA MET A 198 -8.77 9.45 20.54
C MET A 198 -10.30 9.31 20.62
N SER A 199 -10.80 8.44 21.50
CA SER A 199 -12.25 8.28 21.71
C SER A 199 -12.82 9.46 22.51
N GLN A 200 -12.07 9.98 23.48
CA GLN A 200 -12.45 11.16 24.25
C GLN A 200 -12.51 12.44 23.38
N GLU A 201 -11.59 12.62 22.43
CA GLU A 201 -11.63 13.76 21.50
C GLU A 201 -12.91 13.79 20.65
N LYS A 202 -13.42 12.62 20.23
CA LYS A 202 -14.66 12.51 19.45
C LYS A 202 -15.90 12.86 20.29
N GLU A 203 -15.88 12.58 21.58
CA GLU A 203 -16.94 12.95 22.52
C GLU A 203 -16.93 14.46 22.78
N ILE A 204 -15.75 15.06 23.05
CA ILE A 204 -15.60 16.50 23.28
C ILE A 204 -16.03 17.31 22.05
N SER A 205 -15.75 16.81 20.84
CA SER A 205 -16.16 17.43 19.58
C SER A 205 -17.68 17.42 19.32
N LYS A 206 -18.47 16.55 19.99
CA LYS A 206 -19.93 16.51 19.89
C LYS A 206 -20.61 17.58 20.75
N CYS A 207 -19.99 18.02 21.84
CA CYS A 207 -20.55 18.99 22.80
C CYS A 207 -20.43 20.47 22.39
N GLY A 208 -19.90 20.77 21.20
CA GLY A 208 -20.20 22.02 20.52
C GLY A 208 -19.55 23.31 21.04
N VAL A 209 -18.28 23.33 21.47
CA VAL A 209 -17.37 24.52 21.48
C VAL A 209 -15.88 24.03 21.42
N PRO A 210 -14.89 24.79 20.91
CA PRO A 210 -14.31 24.77 19.55
C PRO A 210 -12.94 24.04 19.41
N LYS A 211 -12.53 23.73 18.17
CA LYS A 211 -11.13 23.39 17.75
C LYS A 211 -10.34 24.68 17.45
N PRO A 212 -8.99 24.72 17.37
CA PRO A 212 -7.96 23.68 17.60
C PRO A 212 -6.89 24.08 18.65
N ILE A 213 -6.12 23.12 19.18
CA ILE A 213 -4.83 23.41 19.83
C ILE A 213 -3.84 23.82 18.73
N LYS A 214 -3.83 25.11 18.39
CA LYS A 214 -2.72 25.77 17.70
C LYS A 214 -2.18 26.85 18.62
N GLN A 215 -1.18 26.49 19.42
CA GLN A 215 -0.07 27.35 19.88
C GLN A 215 0.71 26.63 20.99
N ILE A 216 1.86 26.03 20.65
CA ILE A 216 3.06 26.20 21.48
C ILE A 216 4.21 26.49 20.51
N LYS A 217 4.26 27.74 20.03
CA LYS A 217 5.56 28.37 19.80
C LYS A 217 5.96 28.95 21.14
N GLN A 218 7.09 28.52 21.70
CA GLN A 218 8.25 29.35 22.07
C GLN A 218 9.17 28.55 23.03
N PRO A 219 10.50 28.79 22.96
CA PRO A 219 11.54 28.04 23.67
C PRO A 219 11.65 28.46 25.14
N ILE A 220 12.30 27.60 25.93
CA ILE A 220 12.58 27.76 27.36
C ILE A 220 13.35 29.06 27.62
N VAL A 221 12.76 30.05 28.29
CA VAL A 221 13.46 31.11 29.04
C VAL A 221 12.63 31.53 30.27
N VAL A 222 13.32 31.72 31.40
CA VAL A 222 12.87 31.96 32.78
C VAL A 222 12.19 33.33 32.96
N ALA A 223 11.17 33.39 33.83
CA ALA A 223 10.42 34.59 34.28
C ALA A 223 11.31 35.56 35.12
N PRO A 224 10.90 36.81 35.50
CA PRO A 224 9.50 37.24 35.70
C PRO A 224 9.07 38.74 35.59
N LEU A 225 7.76 38.93 35.77
CA LEU A 225 7.00 40.02 36.45
C LEU A 225 6.55 41.32 35.70
N ALA A 226 5.22 41.51 35.73
CA ALA A 226 4.42 42.72 36.03
C ALA A 226 3.56 43.42 34.93
N ASN A 227 2.27 43.57 35.32
CA ASN A 227 1.24 44.59 35.02
C ASN A 227 0.46 44.68 33.68
N LYS A 228 -0.89 44.75 33.86
CA LYS A 228 -2.00 45.07 32.92
C LYS A 228 -2.15 46.61 32.70
N PRO A 229 -3.16 47.14 31.95
CA PRO A 229 -3.85 46.75 30.69
C PRO A 229 -4.00 47.94 29.68
N ASN A 230 -4.48 47.70 28.44
CA ASN A 230 -5.67 48.36 27.82
C ASN A 230 -5.84 48.23 26.28
N HIS A 231 -7.12 48.09 25.88
CA HIS A 231 -7.81 48.57 24.66
C HIS A 231 -7.28 48.29 23.23
N ASN A 232 -8.01 47.50 22.42
CA ASN A 232 -9.06 47.96 21.48
C ASN A 232 -9.48 46.88 20.45
N THR A 233 -10.76 46.96 20.09
CA THR A 233 -11.54 46.22 19.09
C THR A 233 -11.04 46.37 17.64
N VAL A 234 -11.34 45.40 16.76
CA VAL A 234 -11.96 45.59 15.41
C VAL A 234 -12.21 44.24 14.67
N SER A 235 -13.47 44.05 14.26
CA SER A 235 -14.12 43.30 13.16
C SER A 235 -13.65 41.91 12.65
N ALA A 236 -14.64 41.02 12.52
CA ALA A 236 -14.66 39.79 11.70
C ALA A 236 -14.92 40.07 10.20
N PRO A 237 -14.73 39.07 9.31
CA PRO A 237 -15.94 38.48 8.71
C PRO A 237 -15.93 36.95 8.42
N ASN A 238 -17.15 36.43 8.42
CA ASN A 238 -17.75 35.29 7.71
C ASN A 238 -17.30 33.82 7.89
N LYS A 239 -18.27 33.04 8.41
CA LYS A 239 -18.29 31.59 8.60
C LYS A 239 -18.84 30.87 7.36
N GLY A 240 -18.03 30.05 6.70
CA GLY A 240 -18.49 29.00 5.78
C GLY A 240 -18.85 27.73 6.57
N LYS A 241 -20.08 27.22 6.38
CA LYS A 241 -20.62 26.00 7.00
C LYS A 241 -19.83 24.76 6.56
N ILE A 242 -19.32 23.97 7.50
CA ILE A 242 -18.67 22.66 7.24
C ILE A 242 -19.73 21.55 7.36
N ASN A 243 -19.84 20.78 6.29
CA ASN A 243 -20.77 19.66 6.13
C ASN A 243 -20.30 18.44 6.95
N LYS A 244 -21.16 17.92 7.84
CA LYS A 244 -20.87 16.78 8.73
C LYS A 244 -21.42 15.50 8.10
N ASN A 245 -20.55 14.64 7.57
CA ASN A 245 -20.85 13.24 7.30
C ASN A 245 -19.56 12.42 7.31
N VAL A 246 -19.18 11.88 8.48
CA VAL A 246 -18.12 10.88 8.60
C VAL A 246 -18.77 9.58 9.05
N ARG A 247 -18.84 8.60 8.14
CA ARG A 247 -19.27 7.23 8.44
C ARG A 247 -18.16 6.53 9.23
N VAL A 248 -18.46 6.12 10.47
CA VAL A 248 -17.58 5.26 11.27
C VAL A 248 -17.65 3.85 10.70
N LEU A 249 -16.56 3.36 10.10
CA LEU A 249 -16.48 1.99 9.58
C LEU A 249 -16.16 1.01 10.71
N ASN A 250 -16.97 -0.04 10.83
CA ASN A 250 -16.74 -1.16 11.72
C ASN A 250 -15.67 -2.10 11.11
N LEU A 251 -14.40 -1.81 11.41
CA LEU A 251 -13.19 -2.46 10.89
C LEU A 251 -13.25 -4.01 10.93
N GLY A 252 -13.88 -4.61 11.94
CA GLY A 252 -13.95 -6.07 12.10
C GLY A 252 -14.88 -6.79 11.11
N THR A 253 -15.87 -6.11 10.56
CA THR A 253 -16.76 -6.67 9.52
C THR A 253 -16.17 -6.49 8.12
N TRP A 254 -15.40 -5.41 7.93
CA TRP A 254 -14.69 -5.10 6.71
C TRP A 254 -13.54 -6.08 6.46
N ALA A 255 -12.70 -6.34 7.47
CA ALA A 255 -11.57 -7.27 7.37
C ALA A 255 -12.04 -8.69 6.95
N ARG A 256 -13.16 -9.16 7.51
CA ARG A 256 -13.74 -10.48 7.19
C ARG A 256 -14.26 -10.58 5.74
N LYS A 257 -15.02 -9.58 5.27
CA LYS A 257 -15.50 -9.56 3.88
C LYS A 257 -14.35 -9.45 2.87
N LYS A 258 -13.31 -8.68 3.20
CA LYS A 258 -12.13 -8.52 2.36
C LYS A 258 -11.32 -9.82 2.28
N HIS A 259 -11.09 -10.49 3.41
CA HIS A 259 -10.43 -11.80 3.46
C HIS A 259 -11.14 -12.82 2.56
N GLN A 260 -12.47 -12.83 2.59
CA GLN A 260 -13.29 -13.73 1.76
C GLN A 260 -13.19 -13.40 0.25
N GLN A 261 -13.10 -12.12 -0.11
CA GLN A 261 -12.94 -11.70 -1.50
C GLN A 261 -11.53 -12.01 -2.05
N GLN A 262 -10.49 -11.88 -1.22
CA GLN A 262 -9.12 -12.20 -1.60
C GLN A 262 -8.85 -13.71 -1.65
N GLN A 263 -9.44 -14.53 -0.77
CA GLN A 263 -9.38 -15.99 -0.86
C GLN A 263 -9.95 -16.49 -2.20
N LYS A 264 -11.09 -15.93 -2.65
CA LYS A 264 -11.66 -16.26 -3.96
C LYS A 264 -10.73 -15.92 -5.13
N GLN A 265 -9.97 -14.82 -5.02
CA GLN A 265 -9.01 -14.43 -6.06
C GLN A 265 -7.74 -15.29 -6.04
N GLN A 266 -7.24 -15.69 -4.86
CA GLN A 266 -6.12 -16.63 -4.75
C GLN A 266 -6.50 -18.02 -5.31
N GLN A 267 -7.71 -18.50 -5.04
CA GLN A 267 -8.21 -19.75 -5.62
C GLN A 267 -8.31 -19.68 -7.16
N GLN A 268 -8.78 -18.56 -7.72
CA GLN A 268 -8.80 -18.38 -9.17
C GLN A 268 -7.39 -18.35 -9.80
N GLN A 269 -6.41 -17.77 -9.10
CA GLN A 269 -5.02 -17.76 -9.58
C GLN A 269 -4.37 -19.15 -9.52
N GLN A 270 -4.62 -19.92 -8.46
CA GLN A 270 -4.17 -21.31 -8.37
C GLN A 270 -4.79 -22.20 -9.46
N GLN A 271 -6.08 -22.01 -9.77
CA GLN A 271 -6.75 -22.74 -10.85
C GLN A 271 -6.16 -22.41 -12.24
N GLN A 272 -5.84 -21.14 -12.50
CA GLN A 272 -5.20 -20.74 -13.76
C GLN A 272 -3.77 -21.29 -13.90
N GLN A 273 -3.06 -21.49 -12.79
CA GLN A 273 -1.73 -22.09 -12.81
C GLN A 273 -1.78 -23.61 -13.06
N GLN A 274 -2.75 -24.31 -12.46
CA GLN A 274 -2.97 -25.74 -12.73
C GLN A 274 -3.34 -26.01 -14.20
N GLN A 275 -4.05 -25.07 -14.85
CA GLN A 275 -4.33 -25.17 -16.28
C GLN A 275 -3.09 -24.91 -17.17
N LYS A 276 -2.11 -24.15 -16.68
CA LYS A 276 -0.84 -23.89 -17.39
C LYS A 276 0.22 -24.97 -17.16
N SER A 277 0.08 -25.80 -16.12
CA SER A 277 1.00 -26.90 -15.80
C SER A 277 0.59 -28.26 -16.37
N LEU A 278 -0.52 -28.34 -17.13
CA LEU A 278 -0.87 -29.54 -17.89
C LEU A 278 0.17 -29.75 -19.02
N PRO A 279 0.85 -30.91 -19.10
CA PRO A 279 1.78 -31.16 -20.19
C PRO A 279 0.99 -31.17 -21.50
N ARG A 280 1.44 -30.36 -22.48
CA ARG A 280 0.95 -30.42 -23.86
C ARG A 280 1.26 -31.82 -24.39
N TYR A 281 0.30 -32.75 -24.28
CA TYR A 281 0.33 -33.98 -25.05
C TYR A 281 0.34 -33.59 -26.53
N GLN A 282 1.45 -33.96 -27.18
CA GLN A 282 1.65 -33.80 -28.61
C GLN A 282 0.54 -34.55 -29.36
N PHE A 283 -0.38 -33.82 -29.99
CA PHE A 283 -1.15 -34.36 -31.10
C PHE A 283 -0.30 -34.21 -32.37
N HIS A 284 0.51 -35.23 -32.65
CA HIS A 284 1.04 -35.48 -33.98
C HIS A 284 0.64 -36.87 -34.44
N ASN A 285 -0.06 -36.90 -35.58
CA ASN A 285 -0.23 -38.01 -36.50
C ASN A 285 -1.03 -39.24 -36.05
N PHE A 286 -2.36 -39.12 -36.11
CA PHE A 286 -3.21 -40.21 -36.61
C PHE A 286 -4.26 -39.63 -37.57
N ALA A 287 -3.83 -39.31 -38.78
CA ALA A 287 -4.71 -39.03 -39.90
C ALA A 287 -4.11 -39.60 -41.19
N LYS A 288 -4.03 -40.93 -41.29
CA LYS A 288 -3.93 -41.60 -42.59
C LYS A 288 -4.81 -42.85 -42.61
N LYS A 289 -5.75 -42.82 -43.55
CA LYS A 289 -6.51 -43.92 -44.17
C LYS A 289 -7.88 -44.28 -43.54
N ALA A 290 -8.91 -43.58 -44.02
CA ALA A 290 -10.14 -44.22 -44.48
C ALA A 290 -10.60 -43.49 -45.77
N PRO A 291 -10.90 -44.19 -46.88
CA PRO A 291 -11.23 -43.55 -48.16
C PRO A 291 -12.74 -43.30 -48.28
N PHE A 292 -13.10 -42.09 -48.75
CA PHE A 292 -14.44 -41.77 -49.23
C PHE A 292 -14.56 -42.05 -50.74
N PHE A 293 -15.70 -42.60 -51.11
CA PHE A 293 -16.18 -42.94 -52.45
C PHE A 293 -16.32 -41.73 -53.39
N LEU A 294 -16.13 -41.95 -54.71
CA LEU A 294 -17.15 -41.82 -55.78
C LEU A 294 -16.53 -41.89 -57.20
N SER A 295 -16.84 -42.93 -57.98
CA SER A 295 -17.71 -42.82 -59.18
C SER A 295 -17.58 -44.00 -60.17
N SER A 296 -18.76 -44.51 -60.57
CA SER A 296 -19.14 -45.10 -61.87
C SER A 296 -18.49 -46.39 -62.39
N ARG A 297 -19.24 -47.51 -62.32
CA ARG A 297 -19.80 -48.27 -63.48
C ARG A 297 -20.74 -49.43 -63.02
N PRO A 298 -21.77 -49.81 -63.80
CA PRO A 298 -22.82 -50.77 -63.42
C PRO A 298 -22.49 -52.24 -63.84
N PRO A 299 -23.33 -53.25 -63.49
CA PRO A 299 -22.90 -54.57 -63.02
C PRO A 299 -22.76 -55.64 -64.11
N LYS A 300 -22.00 -56.70 -63.81
CA LYS A 300 -22.22 -58.03 -64.41
C LYS A 300 -21.98 -59.13 -63.38
N LEU A 301 -23.00 -59.98 -63.24
CA LEU A 301 -23.04 -61.21 -62.45
C LEU A 301 -22.09 -62.28 -63.02
N LEU A 302 -21.63 -63.17 -62.13
CA LEU A 302 -21.10 -64.49 -62.46
C LEU A 302 -22.11 -65.27 -63.33
N VAL A 303 -21.58 -65.95 -64.35
CA VAL A 303 -21.26 -67.38 -64.18
C VAL A 303 -19.74 -67.52 -64.26
#